data_AF-A0A933YCX1-F1
#
_entry.id   AF-A0A933YCX1-F1
#
_cell.length_a   1.000
_cell.length_b   1.000
_cell.length_c   1.000
_cell.angle_alpha   90.00
_cell.angle_beta   90.00
_cell.angle_gamma   90.00
#
_symmetry.space_group_name_H-M   'P 1'
#
loop_
_entity.id
_entity.type
_entity.pdbx_description
1 polymer ?
#
loop_
_entity_poly.entity_id
_entity_poly.type
_entity_poly.pdbx_seq_one_letter_code
_entity_poly.pdbx_strand_id
1 'polypeptide(L)'
;MIKKLILFFALFFLFNSSIFAQDSSSRYKEISDQIRELEQKLAETQAREKTLSSQISYMNNQIKLTTLKISETQAKIDQLEEEIASLSAKIDRLEESLGHLSEVLLSRIVETYKRGNVEFFHLLFSSGGFSDFLTRLKYIRIVQAHDKKLMFQMQETKDNYTDQKQVREEKKAEHERLKRQLEGQKAMLAQQIKDKETLLEVTRNDEKRYQELLAAARAEQVALEGTMRQALALLKDGSPIEEGAQIALIGNSGAPYCSTGSHLHFETRRNGNPE
;
A
#
# COMPACT_ATOMS: atom_id res chain seq x y z
N MET A 1 -20.75 -23.54 4.24
CA MET A 1 -21.29 -23.68 5.61
C MET A 1 -21.61 -25.15 5.93
N ILE A 2 -20.60 -26.04 6.00
CA ILE A 2 -20.83 -27.48 6.33
C ILE A 2 -19.83 -28.03 7.37
N LYS A 3 -18.84 -27.24 7.84
CA LYS A 3 -17.84 -27.72 8.83
C LYS A 3 -18.15 -27.43 10.31
N LYS A 4 -19.35 -26.91 10.64
CA LYS A 4 -19.72 -26.56 12.03
C LYS A 4 -20.63 -27.58 12.74
N LEU A 5 -20.91 -28.74 12.14
CA LEU A 5 -21.91 -29.70 12.67
C LEU A 5 -21.36 -31.09 13.02
N ILE A 6 -20.06 -31.22 13.31
CA ILE A 6 -19.49 -32.48 13.84
C ILE A 6 -18.98 -32.30 15.29
N LEU A 7 -18.87 -31.07 15.78
CA LEU A 7 -18.34 -30.80 17.12
C LEU A 7 -19.40 -30.78 18.25
N PHE A 8 -20.64 -31.19 17.97
CA PHE A 8 -21.73 -31.21 18.96
C PHE A 8 -22.18 -32.63 19.35
N PHE A 9 -21.70 -33.68 18.65
CA PHE A 9 -22.03 -35.08 18.94
C PHE A 9 -20.97 -35.81 19.77
N ALA A 10 -19.96 -35.09 20.28
CA ALA A 10 -19.06 -35.57 21.32
C ALA A 10 -19.50 -35.12 22.74
N LEU A 11 -20.72 -34.57 22.86
CA LEU A 11 -21.24 -33.94 24.09
C LEU A 11 -22.22 -34.82 24.89
N PHE A 12 -22.48 -36.08 24.50
CA PHE A 12 -23.55 -36.88 25.14
C PHE A 12 -23.20 -38.34 25.46
N PHE A 13 -21.98 -38.81 25.23
CA PHE A 13 -21.64 -40.24 25.42
C PHE A 13 -20.49 -40.53 26.40
N LEU A 14 -20.31 -39.68 27.41
CA LEU A 14 -19.49 -40.00 28.59
C LEU A 14 -20.22 -39.67 29.91
N PHE A 15 -21.56 -39.75 29.90
CA PHE A 15 -22.39 -39.78 31.11
C PHE A 15 -22.55 -41.24 31.56
N ASN A 16 -21.46 -41.87 32.03
CA ASN A 16 -21.43 -43.03 32.92
C ASN A 16 -19.99 -43.52 33.04
N SER A 17 -19.24 -42.95 33.99
CA SER A 17 -18.01 -43.55 34.49
C SER A 17 -17.91 -43.17 35.94
N SER A 18 -17.85 -44.18 36.79
CA SER A 18 -17.70 -44.08 38.24
C SER A 18 -16.69 -43.00 38.61
N ILE A 19 -17.06 -42.17 39.59
CA ILE A 19 -16.21 -41.12 40.16
C ILE A 19 -15.04 -41.83 40.86
N PHE A 20 -13.92 -41.93 40.14
CA PHE A 20 -12.62 -42.29 40.67
C PHE A 20 -11.89 -40.99 41.01
N ALA A 21 -11.29 -40.92 42.19
CA ALA A 21 -10.52 -39.77 42.67
C ALA A 21 -9.47 -39.35 41.63
N GLN A 22 -9.63 -38.17 41.03
CA GLN A 22 -8.66 -37.64 40.09
C GLN A 22 -7.47 -37.08 40.88
N ASP A 23 -6.40 -37.88 40.93
CA ASP A 23 -5.13 -37.60 41.56
C ASP A 23 -4.61 -36.20 41.18
N SER A 24 -4.32 -35.35 42.17
CA SER A 24 -3.76 -34.01 41.94
C SER A 24 -2.46 -34.04 41.13
N SER A 25 -1.75 -35.17 41.15
CA SER A 25 -0.58 -35.48 40.31
C SER A 25 -0.90 -35.51 38.81
N SER A 26 -2.09 -36.01 38.42
CA SER A 26 -2.53 -36.11 37.02
C SER A 26 -2.86 -34.74 36.42
N ARG A 27 -3.51 -33.86 37.19
CA ARG A 27 -3.85 -32.49 36.78
C ARG A 27 -2.61 -31.59 36.68
N TYR A 28 -1.63 -31.78 37.57
CA TYR A 28 -0.33 -31.11 37.48
C TYR A 28 0.42 -31.48 36.19
N LYS A 29 0.42 -32.77 35.84
CA LYS A 29 1.05 -33.25 34.60
C LYS A 29 0.38 -32.65 33.35
N GLU A 30 -0.94 -32.57 33.33
CA GLU A 30 -1.70 -31.97 32.23
C GLU A 30 -1.40 -30.48 32.06
N ILE A 31 -1.32 -29.70 33.15
CA ILE A 31 -0.96 -28.28 33.10
C ILE A 31 0.52 -28.09 32.71
N SER A 32 1.41 -28.96 33.16
CA SER A 32 2.83 -28.94 32.75
C SER A 32 2.99 -29.21 31.25
N ASP A 33 2.21 -30.14 30.69
CA ASP A 33 2.20 -30.40 29.25
C ASP A 33 1.58 -29.24 28.45
N GLN A 34 0.53 -28.58 28.97
CA GLN A 34 -0.03 -27.35 28.39
C GLN A 34 0.96 -26.18 28.40
N ILE A 35 1.73 -26.00 29.48
CA ILE A 35 2.77 -24.97 29.56
C ILE A 35 3.87 -25.25 28.53
N ARG A 36 4.31 -26.51 28.39
CA ARG A 36 5.30 -26.89 27.38
C ARG A 36 4.80 -26.61 25.96
N GLU A 37 3.53 -26.91 25.69
CA GLU A 37 2.90 -26.61 24.39
C GLU A 37 2.81 -25.10 24.14
N LEU A 38 2.47 -24.30 25.16
CA LEU A 38 2.44 -22.84 25.07
C LEU A 38 3.83 -22.24 24.88
N GLU A 39 4.86 -22.76 25.57
CA GLU A 39 6.26 -22.34 25.40
C GLU A 39 6.79 -22.69 24.02
N GLN A 40 6.45 -23.87 23.49
CA GLN A 40 6.78 -24.24 22.11
C GLN A 40 6.08 -23.32 21.12
N LYS A 41 4.78 -23.04 21.29
CA LYS A 41 4.03 -22.09 20.46
C LYS A 41 4.62 -20.69 20.53
N LEU A 42 5.11 -20.26 21.70
CA LEU A 42 5.78 -18.98 21.88
C LEU A 42 7.12 -18.93 21.13
N ALA A 43 7.94 -19.98 21.23
CA ALA A 43 9.21 -20.09 20.50
C ALA A 43 8.99 -20.13 18.99
N GLU A 44 7.98 -20.86 18.51
CA GLU A 44 7.55 -20.85 17.10
C GLU A 44 7.03 -19.48 16.67
N THR A 45 6.36 -18.74 17.55
CA THR A 45 5.88 -17.38 17.30
C THR A 45 7.06 -16.38 17.23
N GLN A 46 8.06 -16.51 18.10
CA GLN A 46 9.31 -15.72 18.05
C GLN A 46 10.15 -16.03 16.80
N ALA A 47 10.21 -17.29 16.37
CA ALA A 47 10.84 -17.65 15.11
C ALA A 47 10.08 -17.04 13.91
N ARG A 48 8.74 -17.10 13.94
CA ARG A 48 7.88 -16.40 12.97
C ARG A 48 8.10 -14.90 12.99
N GLU A 49 8.29 -14.28 14.15
CA GLU A 49 8.59 -12.85 14.29
C GLU A 49 9.86 -12.44 13.54
N LYS A 50 10.93 -13.26 13.59
CA LYS A 50 12.16 -13.01 12.82
C LYS A 50 11.93 -13.09 11.30
N THR A 51 11.16 -14.07 10.85
CA THR A 51 10.76 -14.19 9.43
C THR A 51 9.86 -13.02 9.00
N LEU A 52 8.91 -12.63 9.85
CA LEU A 52 8.03 -11.48 9.66
C LEU A 52 8.79 -10.17 9.63
N SER A 53 9.82 -10.00 10.47
CA SER A 53 10.71 -8.83 10.44
C SER A 53 11.40 -8.70 9.08
N SER A 54 11.85 -9.83 8.51
CA SER A 54 12.42 -9.88 7.17
C SER A 54 11.37 -9.56 6.08
N GLN A 55 10.14 -10.06 6.24
CA GLN A 55 9.01 -9.76 5.35
C GLN A 55 8.60 -8.27 5.41
N ILE A 56 8.55 -7.68 6.60
CA ILE A 56 8.28 -6.25 6.83
C ILE A 56 9.40 -5.41 6.22
N SER A 57 10.67 -5.81 6.37
CA SER A 57 11.80 -5.16 5.73
C SER A 57 11.67 -5.18 4.20
N TYR A 58 11.30 -6.33 3.62
CA TYR A 58 11.01 -6.44 2.20
C TYR A 58 9.86 -5.51 1.76
N MET A 59 8.74 -5.50 2.50
CA MET A 59 7.60 -4.61 2.22
C MET A 59 7.98 -3.13 2.35
N ASN A 60 8.79 -2.75 3.33
CA ASN A 60 9.30 -1.39 3.47
C ASN A 60 10.17 -0.99 2.28
N ASN A 61 11.02 -1.88 1.78
CA ASN A 61 11.81 -1.65 0.58
C ASN A 61 10.93 -1.50 -0.66
N GLN A 62 9.87 -2.32 -0.80
CA GLN A 62 8.88 -2.19 -1.87
C GLN A 62 8.12 -0.85 -1.80
N ILE A 63 7.65 -0.46 -0.62
CA ILE A 63 7.01 0.85 -0.37
C ILE A 63 7.96 2.00 -0.76
N LYS A 64 9.23 1.93 -0.34
CA LYS A 64 10.24 2.93 -0.69
C LYS A 64 10.46 3.01 -2.19
N LEU A 65 10.58 1.86 -2.86
CA LEU A 65 10.72 1.79 -4.32
C LEU A 65 9.51 2.41 -5.04
N THR A 66 8.29 2.06 -4.62
CA THR A 66 7.06 2.64 -5.18
C THR A 66 7.00 4.15 -4.95
N THR A 67 7.37 4.61 -3.76
CA THR A 67 7.42 6.05 -3.43
C THR A 67 8.41 6.81 -4.32
N LEU A 68 9.59 6.23 -4.57
CA LEU A 68 10.58 6.80 -5.48
C LEU A 68 10.06 6.88 -6.93
N LYS A 69 9.39 5.81 -7.41
CA LYS A 69 8.77 5.81 -8.74
C LYS A 69 7.65 6.84 -8.89
N ILE A 70 6.88 7.08 -7.83
CA ILE A 70 5.86 8.14 -7.78
C ILE A 70 6.53 9.51 -7.91
N SER A 71 7.59 9.76 -7.13
CA SER A 71 8.35 11.02 -7.19
C SER A 71 8.96 11.25 -8.58
N GLU A 72 9.57 10.22 -9.16
CA GLU A 72 10.11 10.26 -10.52
C GLU A 72 9.03 10.57 -11.57
N THR A 73 7.86 9.92 -11.45
CA THR A 73 6.73 10.12 -12.38
C THR A 73 6.17 11.53 -12.23
N GLN A 74 6.07 12.06 -11.01
CA GLN A 74 5.64 13.44 -10.77
C GLN A 74 6.62 14.46 -11.37
N ALA A 75 7.93 14.29 -11.15
CA ALA A 75 8.94 15.16 -11.74
C ALA A 75 8.89 15.16 -13.28
N LYS A 76 8.64 14.00 -13.89
CA LYS A 76 8.44 13.88 -15.35
C LYS A 76 7.18 14.61 -15.83
N ILE A 77 6.10 14.55 -15.06
CA ILE A 77 4.86 15.30 -15.35
C ILE A 77 5.14 16.80 -15.29
N ASP A 78 5.81 17.28 -14.24
CA ASP A 78 6.09 18.71 -14.04
C ASP A 78 6.98 19.25 -15.19
N GLN A 79 8.04 18.52 -15.55
CA GLN A 79 8.89 18.87 -16.70
C GLN A 79 8.07 18.91 -18.01
N LEU A 80 7.17 17.95 -18.22
CA LEU A 80 6.36 17.87 -19.42
C LEU A 80 5.34 19.02 -19.49
N GLU A 81 4.80 19.46 -18.35
CA GLU A 81 3.92 20.64 -18.26
C GLU A 81 4.67 21.93 -18.65
N GLU A 82 5.90 22.11 -18.18
CA GLU A 82 6.76 23.24 -18.59
C GLU A 82 7.07 23.21 -20.09
N GLU A 83 7.39 22.03 -20.64
CA GLU A 83 7.64 21.86 -22.06
C GLU A 83 6.39 22.17 -22.90
N ILE A 84 5.19 21.72 -22.47
CA ILE A 84 3.92 22.03 -23.14
C ILE A 84 3.61 23.53 -23.07
N ALA A 85 3.88 24.19 -21.94
CA ALA A 85 3.67 25.63 -21.79
C ALA A 85 4.60 26.44 -22.72
N SER A 86 5.89 26.09 -22.73
CA SER A 86 6.89 26.69 -23.62
C SER A 86 6.52 26.50 -25.10
N LEU A 87 6.06 25.30 -25.45
CA LEU A 87 5.63 24.97 -26.81
C LEU A 87 4.36 25.72 -27.21
N SER A 88 3.42 25.89 -26.29
CA SER A 88 2.19 26.67 -26.54
C SER A 88 2.53 28.14 -26.80
N ALA A 89 3.40 28.75 -25.99
CA ALA A 89 3.85 30.12 -26.22
C ALA A 89 4.59 30.29 -27.57
N LYS A 90 5.35 29.28 -28.02
CA LYS A 90 5.97 29.29 -29.35
C LYS A 90 4.93 29.22 -30.47
N ILE A 91 3.93 28.36 -30.32
CA ILE A 91 2.82 28.21 -31.28
C ILE A 91 2.04 29.52 -31.39
N ASP A 92 1.74 30.20 -30.27
CA ASP A 92 1.02 31.47 -30.28
C ASP A 92 1.78 32.55 -31.07
N ARG A 93 3.11 32.63 -30.91
CA ARG A 93 3.96 33.55 -31.69
C ARG A 93 4.00 33.19 -33.18
N LEU A 94 4.01 31.90 -33.51
CA LEU A 94 3.96 31.45 -34.90
C LEU A 94 2.60 31.77 -35.53
N GLU A 95 1.51 31.65 -34.77
CA GLU A 95 0.16 32.00 -35.20
C GLU A 95 0.01 33.49 -35.49
N GLU A 96 0.54 34.35 -34.60
CA GLU A 96 0.58 35.80 -34.81
C GLU A 96 1.41 36.17 -36.05
N SER A 97 2.60 35.57 -36.21
CA SER A 97 3.45 35.76 -37.38
C SER A 97 2.75 35.32 -38.68
N LEU A 98 2.06 34.18 -38.66
CA LEU A 98 1.27 33.71 -39.80
C LEU A 98 0.12 34.66 -40.13
N GLY A 99 -0.57 35.18 -39.11
CA GLY A 99 -1.62 36.19 -39.26
C GLY A 99 -1.10 37.44 -39.99
N HIS A 100 0.01 38.00 -39.51
CA HIS A 100 0.64 39.17 -40.14
C HIS A 100 1.15 38.89 -41.56
N LEU A 101 1.83 37.76 -41.80
CA LEU A 101 2.29 37.40 -43.14
C LEU A 101 1.12 37.21 -44.11
N SER A 102 0.03 36.58 -43.63
CA SER A 102 -1.18 36.39 -44.41
C SER A 102 -1.83 37.73 -44.76
N GLU A 103 -1.93 38.66 -43.81
CA GLU A 103 -2.50 39.99 -44.04
C GLU A 103 -1.70 40.77 -45.09
N VAL A 104 -0.36 40.79 -44.96
CA VAL A 104 0.53 41.47 -45.92
C VAL A 104 0.39 40.86 -47.32
N LEU A 105 0.41 39.53 -47.43
CA LEU A 105 0.27 38.84 -48.72
C LEU A 105 -1.11 39.05 -49.34
N LEU A 106 -2.19 39.00 -48.55
CA LEU A 106 -3.55 39.25 -49.03
C LEU A 106 -3.71 40.70 -49.53
N SER A 107 -3.22 41.68 -48.77
CA SER A 107 -3.21 43.08 -49.19
C SER A 107 -2.45 43.26 -50.50
N ARG A 108 -1.28 42.60 -50.63
CA ARG A 108 -0.48 42.62 -51.86
C ARG A 108 -1.21 42.02 -53.06
N ILE A 109 -1.89 40.89 -52.88
CA ILE A 109 -2.68 40.23 -53.93
C ILE A 109 -3.82 41.15 -54.38
N VAL A 110 -4.56 41.75 -53.44
CA VAL A 110 -5.67 42.67 -53.74
C VAL A 110 -5.17 43.90 -54.51
N GLU A 111 -4.08 44.53 -54.08
CA GLU A 111 -3.51 45.70 -54.76
C GLU A 111 -2.96 45.37 -56.15
N THR A 112 -2.39 44.18 -56.32
CA THR A 112 -1.94 43.70 -57.64
C THR A 112 -3.13 43.45 -58.56
N TYR A 113 -4.22 42.87 -58.04
CA TYR A 113 -5.45 42.64 -58.79
C TYR A 113 -6.12 43.95 -59.23
N LYS A 114 -6.22 44.94 -58.34
CA LYS A 114 -6.82 46.26 -58.64
C LYS A 114 -6.12 47.01 -59.77
N ARG A 115 -4.78 46.96 -59.85
CA ARG A 115 -4.02 47.60 -60.94
C ARG A 115 -4.18 46.87 -62.27
N GLY A 116 -4.31 45.54 -62.23
CA GLY A 116 -4.44 44.71 -63.43
C GLY A 116 -3.23 44.78 -64.37
N ASN A 117 -3.29 44.01 -65.46
CA ASN A 117 -2.17 43.90 -66.39
C ASN A 117 -2.02 45.12 -67.32
N VAL A 118 -3.09 45.88 -67.55
CA VAL A 118 -3.08 47.03 -68.49
C VAL A 118 -2.33 48.23 -67.89
N GLU A 119 -2.53 48.53 -66.61
CA GLU A 119 -1.77 49.59 -65.93
C GLU A 119 -0.28 49.23 -65.78
N PHE A 120 0.07 47.95 -65.72
CA PHE A 120 1.47 47.50 -65.64
C PHE A 120 2.26 47.86 -66.90
N PHE A 121 1.73 47.55 -68.09
CA PHE A 121 2.37 47.93 -69.35
C PHE A 121 2.37 49.45 -69.53
N HIS A 122 1.27 50.12 -69.17
CA HIS A 122 1.21 51.58 -69.21
C HIS A 122 2.28 52.22 -68.30
N LEU A 123 2.46 51.73 -67.06
CA LEU A 123 3.49 52.20 -66.13
C LEU A 123 4.93 51.94 -66.64
N LEU A 124 5.16 50.84 -67.35
CA LEU A 124 6.46 50.56 -67.96
C LEU A 124 6.75 51.50 -69.13
N PHE A 125 5.78 51.73 -70.03
CA PHE A 125 5.99 52.49 -71.27
C PHE A 125 5.74 54.00 -71.15
N SER A 126 5.13 54.49 -70.06
CA SER A 126 4.87 55.94 -69.87
C SER A 126 6.10 56.74 -69.38
N SER A 127 7.28 56.14 -69.29
CA SER A 127 8.47 56.78 -68.70
C SER A 127 9.21 57.70 -69.67
N GLY A 128 9.81 58.79 -69.17
CA GLY A 128 10.43 59.86 -69.98
C GLY A 128 11.71 59.50 -70.74
N GLY A 129 12.04 58.20 -70.86
CA GLY A 129 13.20 57.69 -71.59
C GLY A 129 13.60 56.25 -71.21
N PHE A 130 14.63 55.72 -71.87
CA PHE A 130 15.10 54.33 -71.69
C PHE A 130 15.68 54.04 -70.29
N SER A 131 16.31 55.04 -69.64
CA SER A 131 16.88 54.89 -68.30
C SER A 131 15.81 54.72 -67.22
N ASP A 132 14.72 55.48 -67.31
CA ASP A 132 13.58 55.37 -66.40
C ASP A 132 12.86 54.02 -66.56
N PHE A 133 12.71 53.54 -67.80
CA PHE A 133 12.18 52.21 -68.09
C PHE A 133 13.00 51.10 -67.40
N LEU A 134 14.33 51.10 -67.58
CA LEU A 134 15.24 50.14 -66.94
C LEU A 134 15.15 50.19 -65.41
N THR A 135 15.04 51.39 -64.85
CA THR A 135 14.91 51.61 -63.41
C THR A 135 13.60 51.03 -62.88
N ARG A 136 12.46 51.28 -63.54
CA ARG A 136 11.15 50.72 -63.18
C ARG A 136 11.15 49.19 -63.29
N LEU A 137 11.72 48.63 -64.36
CA LEU A 137 11.86 47.18 -64.54
C LEU A 137 12.68 46.55 -63.41
N LYS A 138 13.77 47.20 -62.99
CA LYS A 138 14.58 46.76 -61.85
C LYS A 138 13.76 46.74 -60.55
N TYR A 139 12.99 47.79 -60.27
CA TYR A 139 12.14 47.84 -59.07
C TYR A 139 11.06 46.76 -59.07
N ILE A 140 10.39 46.51 -60.20
CA ILE A 140 9.40 45.43 -60.32
C ILE A 140 10.03 44.08 -59.98
N ARG A 141 11.24 43.78 -60.50
CA ARG A 141 11.94 42.54 -60.17
C ARG A 141 12.28 42.43 -58.69
N ILE A 142 12.70 43.52 -58.05
CA ILE A 142 12.97 43.56 -56.60
C ILE A 142 11.70 43.24 -55.82
N VAL A 143 10.57 43.84 -56.20
CA VAL A 143 9.28 43.60 -55.52
C VAL A 143 8.80 42.16 -55.73
N GLN A 144 8.88 41.62 -56.94
CA GLN A 144 8.55 40.22 -57.21
C GLN A 144 9.42 39.24 -56.42
N ALA A 145 10.72 39.53 -56.29
CA ALA A 145 11.63 38.73 -55.48
C ALA A 145 11.25 38.80 -53.98
N HIS A 146 10.85 39.96 -53.49
CA HIS A 146 10.35 40.14 -52.13
C HIS A 146 9.03 39.40 -51.89
N ASP A 147 8.06 39.51 -52.79
CA ASP A 147 6.78 38.80 -52.70
C ASP A 147 6.99 37.27 -52.67
N LYS A 148 7.88 36.76 -53.52
CA LYS A 148 8.29 35.34 -53.50
C LYS A 148 8.94 34.95 -52.18
N LYS A 149 9.80 35.81 -51.62
CA LYS A 149 10.43 35.58 -50.31
C LYS A 149 9.38 35.51 -49.20
N LEU A 150 8.40 36.42 -49.19
CA LEU A 150 7.31 36.40 -48.21
C LEU A 150 6.48 35.11 -48.30
N MET A 151 6.17 34.64 -49.51
CA MET A 151 5.47 33.36 -49.69
C MET A 151 6.25 32.18 -49.13
N PHE A 152 7.57 32.12 -49.36
CA PHE A 152 8.40 31.08 -48.77
C PHE A 152 8.46 31.17 -47.25
N GLN A 153 8.60 32.37 -46.69
CA GLN A 153 8.58 32.57 -45.24
C GLN A 153 7.24 32.17 -44.62
N MET A 154 6.12 32.47 -45.27
CA MET A 154 4.79 32.04 -44.83
C MET A 154 4.66 30.51 -44.85
N GLN A 155 5.13 29.88 -45.92
CA GLN A 155 5.11 28.41 -46.03
C GLN A 155 5.96 27.76 -44.93
N GLU A 156 7.20 28.22 -44.74
CA GLU A 156 8.10 27.73 -43.69
C GLU A 156 7.49 27.93 -42.29
N THR A 157 6.90 29.11 -42.02
CA THR A 157 6.25 29.39 -40.74
C THR A 157 5.03 28.47 -40.52
N LYS A 158 4.28 28.17 -41.58
CA LYS A 158 3.11 27.28 -41.52
C LYS A 158 3.50 25.84 -41.25
N ASP A 159 4.56 25.37 -41.90
CA ASP A 159 5.10 24.03 -41.71
C ASP A 159 5.59 23.88 -40.26
N ASN A 160 6.40 24.84 -39.77
CA ASN A 160 6.85 24.87 -38.38
C ASN A 160 5.66 24.94 -37.39
N TYR A 161 4.66 25.79 -37.63
CA TYR A 161 3.45 25.84 -36.79
C TYR A 161 2.77 24.48 -36.69
N THR A 162 2.63 23.78 -37.83
CA THR A 162 1.97 22.47 -37.91
C THR A 162 2.78 21.41 -37.14
N ASP A 163 4.09 21.39 -37.33
CA ASP A 163 5.00 20.47 -36.65
C ASP A 163 4.98 20.70 -35.13
N GLN A 164 5.11 21.94 -34.67
CA GLN A 164 5.06 22.27 -33.23
C GLN A 164 3.71 21.89 -32.62
N LYS A 165 2.60 22.10 -33.36
CA LYS A 165 1.26 21.73 -32.92
C LYS A 165 1.14 20.20 -32.78
N GLN A 166 1.68 19.43 -33.71
CA GLN A 166 1.71 17.97 -33.60
C GLN A 166 2.51 17.51 -32.37
N VAL A 167 3.73 18.03 -32.19
CA VAL A 167 4.57 17.71 -31.01
C VAL A 167 3.86 18.04 -29.70
N ARG A 168 3.08 19.13 -29.66
CA ARG A 168 2.30 19.50 -28.47
C ARG A 168 1.22 18.47 -28.16
N GLU A 169 0.50 17.99 -29.16
CA GLU A 169 -0.55 16.98 -28.97
C GLU A 169 0.05 15.63 -28.55
N GLU A 170 1.21 15.24 -29.09
CA GLU A 170 1.96 14.07 -28.64
C GLU A 170 2.39 14.19 -27.16
N LYS A 171 2.91 15.37 -26.76
CA LYS A 171 3.28 15.64 -25.37
C LYS A 171 2.08 15.64 -24.42
N LYS A 172 0.93 16.19 -24.84
CA LYS A 172 -0.31 16.12 -24.05
C LYS A 172 -0.80 14.68 -23.88
N ALA A 173 -0.72 13.86 -24.92
CA ALA A 173 -1.08 12.45 -24.84
C ALA A 173 -0.17 11.69 -23.86
N GLU A 174 1.14 11.97 -23.89
CA GLU A 174 2.11 11.41 -22.95
C GLU A 174 1.85 11.88 -21.51
N HIS A 175 1.52 13.16 -21.31
CA HIS A 175 1.17 13.71 -20.01
C HIS A 175 -0.03 13.00 -19.37
N GLU A 176 -1.09 12.80 -20.15
CA GLU A 176 -2.27 12.04 -19.71
C GLU A 176 -1.95 10.57 -19.41
N ARG A 177 -1.02 9.96 -20.17
CA ARG A 177 -0.53 8.61 -19.88
C ARG A 177 0.23 8.55 -18.55
N LEU A 178 1.10 9.52 -18.29
CA LEU A 178 1.86 9.59 -17.04
C LEU A 178 0.95 9.87 -15.84
N LYS A 179 -0.09 10.69 -15.97
CA LYS A 179 -1.10 10.89 -14.92
C LYS A 179 -1.82 9.59 -14.57
N ARG A 180 -2.25 8.81 -15.57
CA ARG A 180 -2.86 7.48 -15.32
C ARG A 180 -1.88 6.53 -14.63
N GLN A 181 -0.61 6.54 -15.04
CA GLN A 181 0.44 5.74 -14.42
C GLN A 181 0.65 6.13 -12.94
N LEU A 182 0.67 7.44 -12.65
CA LEU A 182 0.82 7.97 -11.30
C LEU A 182 -0.30 7.51 -10.37
N GLU A 183 -1.55 7.58 -10.84
CA GLU A 183 -2.70 7.12 -10.05
C GLU A 183 -2.64 5.61 -9.78
N GLY A 184 -2.22 4.81 -10.76
CA GLY A 184 -1.96 3.38 -10.57
C GLY A 184 -0.88 3.10 -9.53
N GLN A 185 0.22 3.87 -9.55
CA GLN A 185 1.30 3.74 -8.57
C GLN A 185 0.84 4.15 -7.16
N LYS A 186 0.04 5.21 -7.02
CA LYS A 186 -0.54 5.64 -5.73
C LYS A 186 -1.48 4.58 -5.16
N ALA A 187 -2.34 3.99 -5.99
CA ALA A 187 -3.21 2.89 -5.58
C ALA A 187 -2.40 1.67 -5.10
N MET A 188 -1.34 1.31 -5.84
CA MET A 188 -0.43 0.23 -5.44
C MET A 188 0.28 0.52 -4.12
N LEU A 189 0.74 1.76 -3.91
CA LEU A 189 1.36 2.19 -2.65
C LEU A 189 0.38 2.08 -1.47
N ALA A 190 -0.85 2.54 -1.65
CA ALA A 190 -1.89 2.44 -0.63
C ALA A 190 -2.17 0.97 -0.25
N GLN A 191 -2.22 0.07 -1.24
CA GLN A 191 -2.37 -1.36 -0.99
C GLN A 191 -1.17 -1.94 -0.24
N GLN A 192 0.06 -1.61 -0.64
CA GLN A 192 1.28 -2.07 0.05
C GLN A 192 1.34 -1.62 1.52
N ILE A 193 0.90 -0.39 1.81
CA ILE A 193 0.80 0.13 3.19
C ILE A 193 -0.24 -0.66 3.98
N LYS A 194 -1.43 -0.86 3.41
CA LYS A 194 -2.52 -1.62 4.04
C LYS A 194 -2.13 -3.08 4.33
N ASP A 195 -1.46 -3.73 3.38
CA ASP A 195 -0.98 -5.10 3.56
C ASP A 195 0.03 -5.18 4.71
N LYS A 196 0.91 -4.18 4.82
CA LYS A 196 1.89 -4.09 5.90
C LYS A 196 1.21 -3.90 7.26
N GLU A 197 0.23 -3.00 7.34
CA GLU A 197 -0.53 -2.74 8.56
C GLU A 197 -1.30 -3.98 9.03
N THR A 198 -1.95 -4.68 8.09
CA THR A 198 -2.68 -5.92 8.38
C THR A 198 -1.74 -6.99 8.94
N LEU A 199 -0.54 -7.15 8.36
CA LEU A 199 0.45 -8.10 8.83
C LEU A 199 0.94 -7.78 10.26
N LEU A 200 1.16 -6.49 10.55
CA LEU A 200 1.55 -6.02 11.88
C LEU A 200 0.47 -6.26 12.93
N GLU A 201 -0.81 -6.02 12.58
CA GLU A 201 -1.95 -6.20 13.48
C GLU A 201 -2.16 -7.67 13.86
N VAL A 202 -2.17 -8.58 12.87
CA VAL A 202 -2.32 -10.02 13.11
C VAL A 202 -1.20 -10.53 14.04
N THR A 203 0.04 -10.10 13.79
CA THR A 203 1.21 -10.55 14.57
C THR A 203 1.14 -10.08 16.03
N ARG A 204 0.80 -8.81 16.27
CA ARG A 204 0.69 -8.27 17.63
C ARG A 204 -0.43 -8.93 18.44
N ASN A 205 -1.55 -9.23 17.79
CA ASN A 205 -2.69 -9.88 18.46
C ASN A 205 -2.37 -11.32 18.86
N ASP A 206 -1.68 -12.08 17.99
CA ASP A 206 -1.27 -13.46 18.29
C ASP A 206 -0.26 -13.51 19.44
N GLU A 207 0.77 -12.64 19.42
CA GLU A 207 1.78 -12.59 20.49
C GLU A 207 1.15 -12.25 21.85
N LYS A 208 0.33 -11.19 21.91
CA LYS A 208 -0.34 -10.76 23.13
C LYS A 208 -1.23 -11.87 23.70
N ARG A 209 -2.00 -12.55 22.84
CA ARG A 209 -2.87 -13.66 23.25
C ARG A 209 -2.10 -14.82 23.86
N TYR A 210 -0.96 -15.21 23.27
CA TYR A 210 -0.15 -16.31 23.82
C TYR A 210 0.53 -15.93 25.13
N GLN A 211 0.96 -14.66 25.29
CA GLN A 211 1.50 -14.16 26.56
C GLN A 211 0.45 -14.17 27.68
N GLU A 212 -0.78 -13.75 27.39
CA GLU A 212 -1.90 -13.79 28.35
C GLU A 212 -2.23 -15.24 28.77
N LEU A 213 -2.31 -16.16 27.80
CA LEU A 213 -2.57 -17.58 28.08
C LEU A 213 -1.44 -18.23 28.89
N LEU A 214 -0.18 -17.92 28.59
CA LEU A 214 0.98 -18.43 29.33
C LEU A 214 1.01 -17.89 30.77
N ALA A 215 0.69 -16.61 30.98
CA ALA A 215 0.60 -16.01 32.30
C ALA A 215 -0.50 -16.67 33.15
N ALA A 216 -1.67 -16.93 32.56
CA ALA A 216 -2.77 -17.63 33.23
C ALA A 216 -2.38 -19.07 33.60
N ALA A 217 -1.78 -19.83 32.67
CA ALA A 217 -1.35 -21.21 32.92
C ALA A 217 -0.27 -21.30 34.01
N ARG A 218 0.70 -20.39 34.03
CA ARG A 218 1.73 -20.31 35.08
C ARG A 218 1.15 -19.96 36.45
N ALA A 219 0.18 -19.05 36.49
CA ALA A 219 -0.52 -18.73 37.73
C ALA A 219 -1.28 -19.95 38.30
N GLU A 220 -1.93 -20.73 37.44
CA GLU A 220 -2.61 -21.97 37.84
C GLU A 220 -1.62 -23.04 38.33
N GLN A 221 -0.47 -23.21 37.66
CA GLN A 221 0.58 -24.13 38.10
C GLN A 221 1.11 -23.77 39.50
N VAL A 222 1.44 -22.49 39.74
CA VAL A 222 1.96 -22.05 41.04
C VAL A 222 0.93 -22.23 42.16
N ALA A 223 -0.35 -21.98 41.88
CA ALA A 223 -1.42 -22.23 42.84
C ALA A 223 -1.52 -23.72 43.21
N LEU A 224 -1.44 -24.61 42.21
CA LEU A 224 -1.44 -26.06 42.41
C LEU A 224 -0.20 -26.54 43.18
N GLU A 225 1.00 -26.08 42.82
CA GLU A 225 2.23 -26.39 43.56
C GLU A 225 2.16 -25.94 45.03
N GLY A 226 1.59 -24.76 45.28
CA GLY A 226 1.32 -24.27 46.62
C GLY A 226 0.41 -25.20 47.40
N THR A 227 -0.70 -25.62 46.79
CA THR A 227 -1.65 -26.56 47.42
C THR A 227 -1.02 -27.95 47.66
N MET A 228 -0.23 -28.45 46.71
CA MET A 228 0.47 -29.74 46.84
C MET A 228 1.55 -29.68 47.91
N ARG A 229 2.34 -28.60 47.98
CA ARG A 229 3.37 -28.41 49.02
C ARG A 229 2.75 -28.33 50.41
N GLN A 230 1.64 -27.62 50.54
CA GLN A 230 0.92 -27.57 51.81
C GLN A 230 0.31 -28.93 52.17
N ALA A 231 -0.29 -29.64 51.21
CA ALA A 231 -0.79 -31.01 51.44
C ALA A 231 0.33 -31.98 51.83
N LEU A 232 1.50 -31.91 51.18
CA LEU A 232 2.66 -32.75 51.51
C LEU A 232 3.26 -32.43 52.89
N ALA A 233 3.22 -31.16 53.31
CA ALA A 233 3.64 -30.76 54.65
C ALA A 233 2.72 -31.32 55.76
N LEU A 234 1.45 -31.54 55.45
CA LEU A 234 0.51 -32.24 56.34
C LEU A 234 0.68 -33.77 56.33
N LEU A 235 1.29 -34.33 55.27
CA LEU A 235 1.51 -35.77 55.06
C LEU A 235 2.90 -36.25 55.53
N LYS A 236 3.44 -35.72 56.63
CA LYS A 236 4.67 -36.29 57.23
C LYS A 236 4.39 -37.72 57.71
N ASP A 237 4.87 -38.66 56.92
CA ASP A 237 4.68 -40.09 57.04
C ASP A 237 4.85 -40.57 58.50
N GLY A 238 3.77 -41.12 59.08
CA GLY A 238 3.78 -41.83 60.37
C GLY A 238 3.94 -40.99 61.65
N SER A 239 3.87 -39.66 61.60
CA SER A 239 3.89 -38.86 62.84
C SER A 239 2.52 -38.91 63.53
N PRO A 240 2.43 -39.23 64.84
CA PRO A 240 1.15 -39.14 65.57
C PRO A 240 0.63 -37.70 65.49
N ILE A 241 -0.63 -37.58 65.09
CA ILE A 241 -1.30 -36.30 64.90
C ILE A 241 -2.06 -35.98 66.18
N GLU A 242 -1.82 -34.82 66.80
CA GLU A 242 -2.53 -34.42 68.02
C GLU A 242 -3.98 -33.98 67.72
N GLU A 243 -4.87 -34.14 68.70
CA GLU A 243 -6.26 -33.71 68.60
C GLU A 243 -6.33 -32.19 68.32
N GLY A 244 -6.99 -31.81 67.23
CA GLY A 244 -7.08 -30.42 66.77
C GLY A 244 -6.04 -30.01 65.72
N ALA A 245 -5.08 -30.88 65.37
CA ALA A 245 -4.15 -30.61 64.29
C ALA A 245 -4.83 -30.69 62.91
N GLN A 246 -4.37 -29.86 61.98
CA GLN A 246 -4.90 -29.81 60.63
C GLN A 246 -4.47 -31.04 59.83
N ILE A 247 -5.44 -31.87 59.41
CA ILE A 247 -5.18 -33.15 58.72
C ILE A 247 -5.36 -33.09 57.20
N ALA A 248 -6.00 -32.03 56.71
CA ALA A 248 -6.15 -31.78 55.27
C ALA A 248 -6.48 -30.31 55.00
N LEU A 249 -6.30 -29.88 53.76
CA LEU A 249 -6.69 -28.56 53.26
C LEU A 249 -7.84 -28.75 52.27
N ILE A 250 -8.93 -28.00 52.44
CA ILE A 250 -9.96 -27.88 51.41
C ILE A 250 -9.78 -26.56 50.69
N GLY A 251 -9.40 -26.62 49.42
CA GLY A 251 -9.33 -25.47 48.53
C GLY A 251 -10.40 -25.52 47.45
N ASN A 252 -10.87 -24.34 47.03
CA ASN A 252 -11.61 -24.19 45.77
C ASN A 252 -10.60 -23.86 44.66
N SER A 253 -9.83 -24.84 44.20
CA SER A 253 -8.87 -24.68 43.09
C SER A 253 -9.53 -24.84 41.72
N GLY A 254 -10.74 -24.30 41.58
CA GLY A 254 -11.38 -24.07 40.29
C GLY A 254 -11.32 -22.57 39.97
N ALA A 255 -10.86 -22.24 38.76
CA ALA A 255 -11.25 -20.98 38.12
C ALA A 255 -12.79 -20.81 38.22
N PRO A 256 -13.30 -19.57 38.27
CA PRO A 256 -14.67 -19.31 38.71
C PRO A 256 -15.64 -20.12 37.82
N TYR A 257 -16.68 -20.70 38.42
CA TYR A 257 -17.84 -21.34 37.78
C TYR A 257 -17.97 -22.89 37.73
N CYS A 258 -17.06 -23.70 38.29
CA CYS A 258 -17.21 -25.19 38.19
C CYS A 258 -17.09 -26.01 39.50
N SER A 259 -17.30 -25.45 40.70
CA SER A 259 -17.17 -26.22 41.95
C SER A 259 -18.46 -26.21 42.78
N THR A 260 -19.00 -27.40 43.09
CA THR A 260 -20.15 -27.63 43.98
C THR A 260 -19.80 -27.55 45.47
N GLY A 261 -18.66 -26.94 45.81
CA GLY A 261 -18.26 -26.63 47.17
C GLY A 261 -17.14 -27.52 47.72
N SER A 262 -16.45 -26.94 48.70
CA SER A 262 -15.37 -27.52 49.50
C SER A 262 -15.81 -28.81 50.24
N HIS A 263 -15.26 -29.99 49.91
CA HIS A 263 -15.51 -31.24 50.66
C HIS A 263 -14.23 -32.08 50.89
N LEU A 264 -14.20 -32.88 51.97
CA LEU A 264 -13.14 -33.83 52.34
C LEU A 264 -13.68 -35.24 52.44
N HIS A 265 -12.85 -36.22 52.06
CA HIS A 265 -13.11 -37.64 52.29
C HIS A 265 -12.13 -38.16 53.35
N PHE A 266 -12.68 -38.75 54.41
CA PHE A 266 -11.92 -39.43 55.45
C PHE A 266 -12.23 -40.93 55.42
N GLU A 267 -11.21 -41.75 55.62
CA GLU A 267 -11.36 -43.19 55.87
C GLU A 267 -10.55 -43.58 57.10
N THR A 268 -11.12 -44.42 57.94
CA THR A 268 -10.45 -45.01 59.11
C THR A 268 -9.94 -46.38 58.73
N ARG A 269 -8.66 -46.67 59.00
CA ARG A 269 -8.06 -47.98 58.75
C ARG A 269 -7.42 -48.53 60.02
N ARG A 270 -7.63 -49.81 60.31
CA ARG A 270 -6.91 -50.55 61.36
C ARG A 270 -6.02 -51.60 60.72
N ASN A 271 -4.71 -51.55 61.01
CA ASN A 271 -3.70 -52.45 60.44
C ASN A 271 -3.72 -52.54 58.90
N GLY A 272 -3.98 -51.41 58.22
CA GLY A 272 -4.01 -51.33 56.76
C GLY A 272 -5.35 -51.70 56.10
N ASN A 273 -6.31 -52.23 56.86
CA ASN A 273 -7.66 -52.53 56.36
C ASN A 273 -8.65 -51.42 56.74
N PRO A 274 -9.57 -51.03 55.83
CA PRO A 274 -10.64 -50.10 56.15
C PRO A 274 -11.55 -50.66 57.25
N GLU A 275 -11.90 -49.82 58.22
CA GLU A 275 -12.95 -50.09 59.20
C GLU A 275 -14.35 -49.83 58.62
#